data_AF-A0A3V0JBP3-F1
#
_entry.id   AF-A0A3V0JBP3-F1
#
_cell.length_a   1.000
_cell.length_b   1.000
_cell.length_c   1.000
_cell.angle_alpha   90.00
_cell.angle_beta   90.00
_cell.angle_gamma   90.00
#
_symmetry.space_group_name_H-M   'P 1'
#
loop_
_entity.id
_entity.type
_entity.pdbx_description
1 polymer ?
#
loop_
_entity_poly.entity_id
_entity_poly.type
_entity_poly.pdbx_seq_one_letter_code
_entity_poly.pdbx_strand_id
1 'polypeptide(L)'
;MFVDGKRPLFKGATRLPRALGVPRNVAMMIFMISASLFMIIHMWAILVFVFLWIPSAALTKYDDRMFRIMGLWLKTKFSNWFDSPFKQWGGSSYSSVDYKRKGLK
;
A
#
# COMPACT_ATOMS: atom_id res chain seq x y z
N MET A 1 15.48 -19.20 -17.72
CA MET A 1 14.75 -19.31 -18.99
C MET A 1 13.87 -18.07 -19.12
N PHE A 2 14.22 -17.14 -20.02
CA PHE A 2 13.51 -15.89 -20.22
C PHE A 2 12.39 -16.13 -21.23
N VAL A 3 11.16 -15.76 -20.87
CA VAL A 3 10.03 -15.76 -21.81
C VAL A 3 9.59 -14.31 -21.92
N ASP A 4 9.72 -13.75 -23.12
CA ASP A 4 9.05 -12.50 -23.51
C ASP A 4 9.53 -11.22 -22.77
N GLY A 5 10.84 -11.13 -22.48
CA GLY A 5 11.46 -9.98 -21.79
C GLY A 5 11.06 -9.83 -20.31
N LYS A 6 10.09 -10.62 -19.84
CA LYS A 6 9.66 -10.66 -18.45
C LYS A 6 10.58 -11.57 -17.65
N ARG A 7 10.87 -11.17 -16.41
CA ARG A 7 11.66 -11.92 -15.42
C ARG A 7 10.74 -12.57 -14.37
N PRO A 8 9.89 -13.56 -14.75
CA PRO A 8 8.87 -14.11 -13.86
C PRO A 8 9.49 -14.77 -12.62
N LEU A 9 10.66 -15.40 -12.76
CA LEU A 9 11.42 -15.97 -11.65
C LEU A 9 11.82 -14.93 -10.59
N PHE A 10 12.32 -13.77 -11.03
CA PHE A 10 12.72 -12.69 -10.10
C PHE A 10 11.51 -11.98 -9.47
N LYS A 11 10.37 -11.92 -10.19
CA LYS A 11 9.12 -11.38 -9.64
C LYS A 11 8.55 -12.32 -8.55
N GLY A 12 8.65 -13.63 -8.76
CA GLY A 12 8.26 -14.63 -7.75
C GLY A 12 9.11 -14.54 -6.47
N ALA A 13 10.43 -14.39 -6.61
CA ALA A 13 11.35 -14.25 -5.49
C ALA A 13 11.20 -12.93 -4.70
N THR A 14 10.64 -11.89 -5.31
CA THR A 14 10.49 -10.55 -4.70
C THR A 14 9.03 -10.13 -4.48
N ARG A 15 8.08 -11.07 -4.60
CA ARG A 15 6.67 -10.78 -4.30
C ARG A 15 6.49 -10.55 -2.81
N LEU A 16 5.53 -9.72 -2.47
CA LEU A 16 5.15 -9.56 -1.08
C LEU A 16 4.45 -10.83 -0.56
N PRO A 17 4.69 -11.22 0.71
CA PRO A 17 3.94 -12.31 1.33
C PRO A 17 2.45 -11.94 1.35
N ARG A 18 1.60 -12.84 0.87
CA ARG A 18 0.14 -12.67 0.78
C ARG A 18 -0.58 -13.78 1.53
N ALA A 19 -1.67 -13.42 2.21
CA ALA A 19 -2.62 -14.34 2.81
C ALA A 19 -3.97 -14.15 2.10
N LEU A 20 -4.57 -15.22 1.57
CA LEU A 20 -5.86 -15.22 0.86
C LEU A 20 -6.06 -14.03 -0.11
N GLY A 21 -5.03 -13.76 -0.92
CA GLY A 21 -5.05 -12.67 -1.92
C GLY A 21 -4.54 -11.32 -1.43
N VAL A 22 -4.52 -11.05 -0.12
CA VAL A 22 -4.15 -9.75 0.48
C VAL A 22 -2.70 -9.75 0.99
N PRO A 23 -1.90 -8.67 0.77
CA PRO A 23 -0.57 -8.52 1.35
C PRO A 23 -0.58 -8.59 2.88
N ARG A 24 0.41 -9.28 3.46
CA ARG A 24 0.51 -9.52 4.92
C ARG A 24 0.26 -8.27 5.76
N ASN A 25 0.94 -7.16 5.44
CA ASN A 25 0.83 -5.94 6.25
C ASN A 25 -0.60 -5.38 6.24
N VAL A 26 -1.30 -5.48 5.12
CA VAL A 26 -2.69 -5.02 4.99
C VAL A 26 -3.63 -5.99 5.69
N ALA A 27 -3.43 -7.30 5.55
CA ALA A 27 -4.19 -8.31 6.26
C ALA A 27 -4.09 -8.12 7.79
N MET A 28 -2.88 -7.86 8.31
CA MET A 28 -2.67 -7.55 9.74
C MET A 28 -3.40 -6.28 10.14
N MET A 29 -3.36 -5.22 9.33
CA MET A 29 -4.07 -3.97 9.62
C MET A 29 -5.60 -4.17 9.68
N ILE A 30 -6.18 -4.91 8.73
CA ILE A 30 -7.61 -5.25 8.73
C ILE A 30 -7.96 -6.07 9.98
N PHE A 31 -7.13 -7.04 10.34
CA PHE A 31 -7.32 -7.83 11.55
C PHE A 31 -7.25 -6.97 12.81
N MET A 32 -6.27 -6.06 12.92
CA MET A 32 -6.15 -5.15 14.07
C MET A 32 -7.36 -4.22 14.21
N ILE A 33 -7.86 -3.66 13.11
CA ILE A 33 -9.04 -2.77 13.10
C ILE A 33 -10.31 -3.53 13.47
N SER A 34 -10.52 -4.72 12.90
CA SER A 34 -11.69 -5.54 13.24
C SER A 34 -11.64 -6.05 14.69
N ALA A 35 -10.47 -6.50 15.16
CA ALA A 35 -10.29 -6.95 16.53
C ALA A 35 -10.48 -5.81 17.55
N SER A 36 -10.03 -4.59 17.26
CA SER A 36 -10.27 -3.46 18.16
C SER A 36 -11.75 -3.05 18.18
N LEU A 37 -12.42 -3.05 17.03
CA LEU A 37 -13.86 -2.77 16.92
C LEU A 37 -14.72 -3.84 17.58
N PHE A 38 -14.24 -5.07 17.72
CA PHE A 38 -14.96 -6.15 18.38
C PHE A 38 -15.38 -5.78 19.81
N MET A 39 -14.57 -4.99 20.53
CA MET A 39 -14.93 -4.52 21.88
C MET A 39 -16.12 -3.53 21.90
N ILE A 40 -16.40 -2.87 20.78
CA ILE A 40 -17.46 -1.86 20.66
C ILE A 40 -18.71 -2.49 20.05
N ILE A 41 -18.56 -3.11 18.87
CA ILE A 41 -19.68 -3.59 18.06
C ILE A 41 -19.86 -5.12 18.13
N HIS A 42 -19.05 -5.82 18.92
CA HIS A 42 -19.15 -7.27 19.15
C HIS A 42 -19.14 -8.05 17.83
N MET A 43 -20.19 -8.84 17.53
CA MET A 43 -20.22 -9.69 16.33
C MET A 43 -20.28 -8.92 15.02
N TRP A 44 -20.72 -7.66 15.04
CA TRP A 44 -20.74 -6.82 13.84
C TRP A 44 -19.32 -6.55 13.31
N ALA A 45 -18.28 -6.71 14.13
CA ALA A 45 -16.89 -6.58 13.70
C ALA A 45 -16.47 -7.65 12.66
N ILE A 46 -17.15 -8.80 12.64
CA ILE A 46 -16.93 -9.83 11.63
C ILE A 46 -17.37 -9.32 10.25
N LEU A 47 -18.51 -8.62 10.18
CA LEU A 47 -18.97 -8.00 8.93
C LEU A 47 -18.00 -6.91 8.47
N VAL A 48 -17.46 -6.11 9.40
CA VAL A 48 -16.41 -5.13 9.08
C VAL A 48 -15.17 -5.80 8.52
N PHE A 49 -14.74 -6.93 9.09
CA PHE A 49 -13.60 -7.70 8.57
C PHE A 49 -13.84 -8.14 7.13
N VAL A 50 -14.99 -8.77 6.84
CA VAL A 50 -15.34 -9.23 5.48
C VAL A 50 -15.44 -8.05 4.52
N PHE A 51 -16.08 -6.97 4.95
CA PHE A 51 -16.24 -5.75 4.16
C PHE A 51 -14.92 -5.07 3.81
N LEU A 52 -13.93 -5.08 4.71
CA LEU A 52 -12.59 -4.56 4.42
C LEU A 52 -11.74 -5.55 3.60
N TRP A 53 -11.96 -6.86 3.78
CA TRP A 53 -11.18 -7.90 3.11
C TRP A 53 -11.48 -7.97 1.61
N ILE A 54 -12.76 -7.98 1.23
CA ILE A 54 -13.17 -8.18 -0.18
C ILE A 54 -12.60 -7.10 -1.12
N PRO A 55 -12.74 -5.79 -0.86
CA PRO A 55 -12.16 -4.76 -1.70
C PRO A 55 -10.63 -4.82 -1.72
N SER A 56 -10.01 -5.16 -0.59
CA SER A 56 -8.57 -5.31 -0.48
C SER A 56 -8.04 -6.44 -1.37
N ALA A 57 -8.72 -7.58 -1.38
CA ALA A 57 -8.41 -8.70 -2.26
C ALA A 57 -8.64 -8.35 -3.75
N ALA A 58 -9.71 -7.60 -4.05
CA ALA A 58 -9.99 -7.15 -5.42
C ALA A 58 -8.92 -6.20 -5.96
N LEU A 59 -8.49 -5.22 -5.15
CA LEU A 59 -7.44 -4.25 -5.52
C LEU A 59 -6.08 -4.94 -5.77
N THR A 60 -5.77 -5.97 -5.00
CA THR A 60 -4.47 -6.68 -5.05
C THR A 60 -4.45 -7.85 -6.03
N LYS A 61 -5.54 -8.08 -6.75
CA LYS A 61 -5.64 -9.08 -7.82
C LYS A 61 -4.64 -8.79 -8.96
N TYR A 62 -4.48 -7.51 -9.32
CA TYR A 62 -3.66 -7.09 -10.46
C TYR A 62 -2.22 -6.70 -10.06
N ASP A 63 -2.05 -6.05 -8.92
CA ASP A 63 -0.75 -5.65 -8.39
C ASP A 63 -0.67 -5.86 -6.88
N ASP A 64 0.25 -6.71 -6.44
CA ASP A 64 0.53 -7.00 -5.05
C ASP A 64 1.10 -5.80 -4.27
N ARG A 65 1.61 -4.78 -4.96
CA ARG A 65 2.16 -3.54 -4.37
C ARG A 65 1.19 -2.36 -4.42
N MET A 66 -0.06 -2.57 -4.87
CA MET A 66 -1.05 -1.49 -5.06
C MET A 66 -1.22 -0.61 -3.82
N PHE A 67 -1.31 -1.20 -2.63
CA PHE A 67 -1.44 -0.44 -1.37
C PHE A 67 -0.24 0.46 -1.06
N ARG A 68 0.98 0.05 -1.44
CA ARG A 68 2.17 0.88 -1.29
C ARG A 68 2.13 2.07 -2.23
N ILE A 69 1.66 1.87 -3.46
CA ILE A 69 1.52 2.93 -4.48
C ILE A 69 0.44 3.92 -4.01
N MET A 70 -0.70 3.43 -3.53
CA MET A 70 -1.78 4.26 -2.99
C MET A 70 -1.33 5.06 -1.76
N GLY A 71 -0.56 4.44 -0.86
CA GLY A 71 0.02 5.15 0.29
C GLY A 71 1.03 6.23 -0.12
N LEU A 72 1.86 5.95 -1.13
CA LEU A 72 2.78 6.96 -1.69
C LEU A 72 2.00 8.13 -2.32
N TRP A 73 0.96 7.83 -3.09
CA TRP A 73 0.09 8.83 -3.70
C TRP A 73 -0.62 9.70 -2.65
N LEU A 74 -1.13 9.09 -1.58
CA LEU A 74 -1.72 9.83 -0.46
C LEU A 74 -0.67 10.74 0.19
N LYS A 75 0.52 10.20 0.52
CA LYS A 75 1.59 10.97 1.16
C LYS A 75 2.01 12.17 0.31
N THR A 76 2.18 11.99 -0.99
CA THR A 76 2.57 13.09 -1.88
C THR A 76 1.45 14.10 -2.07
N LYS A 77 0.18 13.67 -2.15
CA LYS A 77 -0.96 14.60 -2.20
C LYS A 77 -1.11 15.41 -0.92
N PHE A 78 -1.00 14.78 0.25
CA PHE A 78 -1.05 15.48 1.53
C PHE A 78 0.10 16.47 1.68
N SER A 79 1.34 16.06 1.43
CA SER A 79 2.49 16.99 1.52
C SER A 79 2.38 18.15 0.53
N ASN A 80 1.91 17.91 -0.71
CA ASN A 80 1.71 18.98 -1.68
C ASN A 80 0.63 19.99 -1.26
N TRP A 81 -0.37 19.55 -0.48
CA TRP A 81 -1.44 20.41 0.02
C TRP A 81 -0.96 21.36 1.12
N PHE A 82 -0.02 20.91 1.97
CA PHE A 82 0.52 21.70 3.08
C PHE A 82 1.74 22.54 2.70
N ASP A 83 2.70 22.01 1.94
CA ASP A 83 4.03 22.61 1.79
C ASP A 83 4.27 23.38 0.47
N SER A 84 3.43 23.22 -0.56
CA SER A 84 3.78 23.71 -1.89
C SER A 84 3.20 25.11 -2.24
N PRO A 85 4.02 26.01 -2.83
CA PRO A 85 3.54 27.15 -3.59
C PRO A 85 2.92 26.75 -4.95
N PHE A 86 3.07 25.49 -5.38
CA PHE A 86 2.70 24.98 -6.70
C PHE A 86 1.33 24.28 -6.75
N LYS A 87 0.41 24.62 -5.85
CA LYS A 87 -0.98 24.08 -5.81
C LYS A 87 -1.69 24.10 -7.17
N GLN A 88 -1.34 25.06 -8.03
CA GLN A 88 -1.97 25.31 -9.32
C GLN A 88 -1.56 24.32 -10.42
N TRP A 89 -0.39 23.68 -10.32
CA TRP A 89 0.16 22.86 -11.41
C TRP A 89 -0.14 21.37 -11.29
N GLY A 90 -0.76 20.92 -10.18
CA GLY A 90 -1.19 19.54 -9.99
C GLY A 90 -0.08 18.48 -9.86
N GLY A 91 1.17 18.85 -10.15
CA GLY A 91 2.37 18.03 -10.03
C GLY A 91 2.96 18.02 -8.62
N SER A 92 3.75 16.99 -8.33
CA SER A 92 4.55 16.88 -7.10
C SER A 92 6.02 16.68 -7.52
N SER A 93 6.85 17.70 -7.35
CA SER A 93 8.30 17.64 -7.64
C SER A 93 9.12 17.13 -6.46
N TYR A 94 8.49 16.92 -5.29
CA TYR A 94 9.15 16.44 -4.09
C TYR A 94 9.22 14.91 -4.09
N SER A 95 10.43 14.37 -4.15
CA SER A 95 10.66 13.00 -3.72
C SER A 95 10.42 12.93 -2.21
N SER A 96 9.54 12.02 -1.76
CA SER A 96 9.37 11.77 -0.31
C SER A 96 10.61 11.15 0.35
N VAL A 97 11.64 10.85 -0.44
CA VAL A 97 12.93 10.32 -0.01
C VAL A 97 13.90 11.49 0.09
N ASP A 98 14.33 11.80 1.31
CA ASP A 98 15.43 12.72 1.56
C ASP A 98 16.74 12.04 1.11
N TYR A 99 17.19 12.39 -0.09
CA TYR A 99 18.51 11.98 -0.57
C TYR A 99 19.56 12.84 0.13
N LYS A 100 19.84 12.55 1.42
CA LYS A 100 21.05 13.07 2.04
C LYS A 100 22.23 12.64 1.20
N ARG A 101 22.96 13.61 0.64
CA ARG A 101 24.19 13.38 -0.10
C ARG A 101 25.13 12.62 0.84
N LYS A 102 25.29 11.31 0.64
CA LYS A 102 26.31 10.52 1.33
C LYS A 102 27.63 11.15 0.87
N GLY A 103 28.31 11.87 1.77
CA GLY A 103 29.64 12.37 1.49
C GLY A 103 30.50 11.19 1.08
N LEU A 104 31.04 11.23 -0.14
CA LEU A 104 32.10 10.33 -0.54
C LEU A 104 33.27 10.62 0.42
N LYS A 105 33.50 9.70 1.37
CA LYS A 105 34.75 9.64 2.10
C LYS A 105 35.79 8.96 1.23
#